data_AF-A0A2E4FDN9-F1
#
_entry.id   AF-A0A2E4FDN9-F1
#
_cell.length_a   1.000
_cell.length_b   1.000
_cell.length_c   1.000
_cell.angle_alpha   90.00
_cell.angle_beta   90.00
_cell.angle_gamma   90.00
#
_symmetry.space_group_name_H-M   'P 1'
#
loop_
_entity.id
_entity.type
_entity.pdbx_description
1 polymer ?
#
loop_
_entity_poly.entity_id
_entity_poly.type
_entity_poly.pdbx_seq_one_letter_code
_entity_poly.pdbx_strand_id
1 'polypeptide(L)'
;MALHEASNHYERALECVDALLAIEDDPEGRSRVAMDGATLCRDRLRAPRRAVQYLDEALDSNPRASLAFEQLLDVLGELQDWEGQASAYVRMIERLEGPGEPSEELFVLHRDLAVLHQTRRLDPKAAIDHYERAAILRPNELTVREALATLYEQTEEHLERAADTHRALLSLDPGRVDSYHRLFGLWERLEETERAWCVAGLLVGMGEATQDERDAYERARPSSLRSLAAVTRQSWDERIRDEDSALSRVFELLYQSLGDDLSGMSAEELGIRTNDRVQPETRTLVLSMIKRVAGILDLPVPEVYIDRQREGLRVLPLMPPALGISPSMMSGKNPRELIFHAARALYALHPNRALAAIYEPERLELLLMAALHQICDQPPSTLRPDIETSEAAQIEAQVSSVGAALARSLSPGARDELRELLTPYASGTETPDIGGWVAHKALARNHAALTCCGDVALAMSLLKQDDSGQLPLGRGDQLRHLVSFAVSEEHQNLRAGVHGALAPGGAPSAA
;
A
#
# COMPACT_ATOMS: atom_id res chain seq x y z
N MET A 1 69.46 16.69 -15.26
CA MET A 1 70.09 15.83 -14.24
C MET A 1 69.23 15.75 -12.98
N ALA A 2 68.91 16.86 -12.29
CA ALA A 2 68.09 16.83 -11.06
C ALA A 2 66.72 16.13 -11.19
N LEU A 3 66.00 16.28 -12.32
CA LEU A 3 64.72 15.58 -12.53
C LEU A 3 64.90 14.06 -12.67
N HIS A 4 65.97 13.61 -13.33
CA HIS A 4 66.26 12.18 -13.52
C HIS A 4 66.73 11.52 -12.21
N GLU A 5 67.53 12.22 -11.42
CA GLU A 5 67.93 11.76 -10.09
C GLU A 5 66.74 11.65 -9.14
N ALA A 6 65.82 12.62 -9.16
CA ALA A 6 64.58 12.56 -8.39
C ALA A 6 63.68 11.39 -8.82
N SER A 7 63.48 11.18 -10.12
CA SER A 7 62.72 10.04 -10.64
C SER A 7 63.33 8.70 -10.23
N ASN A 8 64.66 8.54 -10.31
CA ASN A 8 65.34 7.31 -9.87
C ASN A 8 65.19 7.05 -8.36
N HIS A 9 65.13 8.10 -7.53
CA HIS A 9 64.87 7.93 -6.09
C HIS A 9 63.44 7.47 -5.81
N TYR A 10 62.46 7.94 -6.59
CA TYR A 10 61.06 7.52 -6.44
C TYR A 10 60.81 6.10 -6.96
N GLU A 11 61.51 5.66 -8.01
CA GLU A 11 61.46 4.27 -8.46
C GLU A 11 62.00 3.30 -7.40
N ARG A 12 63.12 3.64 -6.75
CA ARG A 12 63.65 2.85 -5.62
C ARG A 12 62.72 2.85 -4.40
N ALA A 13 61.99 3.94 -4.18
CA ALA A 13 60.98 3.99 -3.12
C ALA A 13 59.81 3.05 -3.41
N LEU A 14 59.43 2.86 -4.69
CA LEU A 14 58.45 1.83 -5.05
C LEU A 14 58.99 0.40 -4.87
N GLU A 15 60.26 0.14 -5.16
CA GLU A 15 60.87 -1.16 -4.83
C GLU A 15 60.79 -1.47 -3.32
N CYS A 16 60.95 -0.44 -2.48
CA CYS A 16 60.75 -0.57 -1.04
C CYS A 16 59.27 -0.84 -0.68
N VAL A 17 58.32 -0.17 -1.34
CA VAL A 17 56.88 -0.43 -1.15
C VAL A 17 56.54 -1.87 -1.51
N ASP A 18 57.00 -2.37 -2.67
CA ASP A 18 56.77 -3.75 -3.11
C ASP A 18 57.39 -4.77 -2.13
N ALA A 19 58.59 -4.48 -1.62
CA ALA A 19 59.24 -5.31 -0.60
C ALA A 19 58.47 -5.32 0.73
N LEU A 20 57.88 -4.18 1.14
CA LEU A 20 57.03 -4.08 2.33
C LEU A 20 55.72 -4.85 2.15
N LEU A 21 55.06 -4.75 0.99
CA LEU A 21 53.85 -5.51 0.67
C LEU A 21 54.09 -7.03 0.69
N ALA A 22 55.29 -7.48 0.32
CA ALA A 22 55.65 -8.89 0.33
C ALA A 22 55.86 -9.46 1.75
N ILE A 23 56.19 -8.63 2.74
CA ILE A 23 56.49 -9.06 4.11
C ILE A 23 55.41 -8.69 5.14
N GLU A 24 54.51 -7.76 4.80
CA GLU A 24 53.43 -7.34 5.68
C GLU A 24 52.32 -8.39 5.69
N ASP A 25 52.04 -8.94 6.87
CA ASP A 25 51.03 -9.99 7.09
C ASP A 25 49.68 -9.40 7.49
N ASP A 26 49.65 -8.19 8.08
CA ASP A 26 48.43 -7.53 8.51
C ASP A 26 47.65 -6.96 7.31
N PRO A 27 46.39 -7.36 7.05
CA PRO A 27 45.61 -6.87 5.91
C PRO A 27 45.42 -5.34 5.89
N GLU A 28 45.26 -4.71 7.07
CA GLU A 28 45.14 -3.25 7.17
C GLU A 28 46.49 -2.56 6.90
N GLY A 29 47.58 -3.10 7.43
CA GLY A 29 48.96 -2.70 7.13
C GLY A 29 49.28 -2.77 5.64
N ARG A 30 49.00 -3.92 5.00
CA ARG A 30 49.19 -4.13 3.56
C ARG A 30 48.44 -3.09 2.74
N SER A 31 47.16 -2.86 3.06
CA SER A 31 46.33 -1.87 2.38
C SER A 31 46.92 -0.45 2.47
N ARG A 32 47.40 -0.05 3.65
CA ARG A 32 48.04 1.25 3.87
C ARG A 32 49.32 1.42 3.05
N VAL A 33 50.20 0.42 3.04
CA VAL A 33 51.45 0.44 2.26
C VAL A 33 51.15 0.53 0.76
N ALA A 34 50.13 -0.18 0.28
CA ALA A 34 49.71 -0.10 -1.12
C ALA A 34 49.17 1.32 -1.47
N MET A 35 48.40 1.94 -0.59
CA MET A 35 47.95 3.34 -0.76
C MET A 35 49.11 4.35 -0.80
N ASP A 36 50.17 4.14 -0.02
CA ASP A 36 51.38 4.96 -0.10
C ASP A 36 52.08 4.81 -1.47
N GLY A 37 52.15 3.58 -1.99
CA GLY A 37 52.61 3.29 -3.35
C GLY A 37 51.79 3.98 -4.44
N ALA A 38 50.46 3.98 -4.29
CA ALA A 38 49.55 4.67 -5.18
C ALA A 38 49.76 6.19 -5.18
N THR A 39 49.89 6.78 -3.99
CA THR A 39 50.15 8.23 -3.82
C THR A 39 51.48 8.62 -4.46
N LEU A 40 52.52 7.81 -4.27
CA LEU A 40 53.83 8.02 -4.90
C LEU A 40 53.74 7.96 -6.44
N CYS A 41 53.01 6.98 -6.97
CA CYS A 41 52.77 6.85 -8.41
C CYS A 41 52.02 8.03 -9.00
N ARG A 42 50.94 8.49 -8.35
CA ARG A 42 50.11 9.61 -8.81
C ARG A 42 50.85 10.94 -8.74
N ASP A 43 51.40 11.27 -7.57
CA ASP A 43 51.86 12.64 -7.28
C ASP A 43 53.29 12.90 -7.74
N ARG A 44 54.18 11.90 -7.62
CA ARG A 44 55.62 12.07 -7.90
C ARG A 44 56.01 11.54 -9.27
N LEU A 45 55.57 10.33 -9.60
CA LEU A 45 55.93 9.67 -10.84
C LEU A 45 55.00 10.01 -12.00
N ARG A 46 53.85 10.65 -11.73
CA ARG A 46 52.81 10.96 -12.73
C ARG A 46 52.44 9.73 -13.58
N ALA A 47 52.35 8.59 -12.90
CA ALA A 47 52.05 7.29 -13.49
C ALA A 47 50.67 6.81 -12.98
N PRO A 48 49.56 7.45 -13.40
CA PRO A 48 48.23 7.22 -12.85
C PRO A 48 47.74 5.77 -13.05
N ARG A 49 48.13 5.09 -14.14
CA ARG A 49 47.80 3.67 -14.35
C ARG A 49 48.49 2.72 -13.36
N ARG A 50 49.69 3.07 -12.88
CA ARG A 50 50.35 2.31 -11.81
C ARG A 50 49.71 2.60 -10.46
N ALA A 51 49.25 3.84 -10.24
CA ALA A 51 48.49 4.18 -9.04
C ALA A 51 47.21 3.34 -8.93
N VAL A 52 46.48 3.15 -10.03
CA VAL A 52 45.31 2.26 -10.11
C VAL A 52 45.63 0.83 -9.63
N GLN A 53 46.75 0.24 -10.08
CA GLN A 53 47.16 -1.11 -9.68
C GLN A 53 47.39 -1.22 -8.17
N TYR A 54 48.11 -0.26 -7.57
CA TYR A 54 48.34 -0.24 -6.13
C TYR A 54 47.05 0.01 -5.33
N LEU A 55 46.11 0.81 -5.85
CA LEU A 55 44.81 1.02 -5.19
C LEU A 55 43.92 -0.23 -5.24
N ASP A 56 43.95 -0.98 -6.34
CA ASP A 56 43.28 -2.29 -6.41
C ASP A 56 43.89 -3.29 -5.41
N GLU A 57 45.22 -3.36 -5.30
CA GLU A 57 45.89 -4.22 -4.31
C GLU A 57 45.57 -3.80 -2.86
N ALA A 58 45.43 -2.50 -2.62
CA ALA A 58 45.00 -1.97 -1.33
C ALA A 58 43.59 -2.45 -0.95
N LEU A 59 42.68 -2.49 -1.93
CA LEU A 59 41.29 -2.93 -1.74
C LEU A 59 41.16 -4.46 -1.70
N ASP A 60 42.02 -5.20 -2.41
CA ASP A 60 42.09 -6.66 -2.29
C ASP A 60 42.55 -7.09 -0.89
N SER A 61 43.44 -6.31 -0.27
CA SER A 61 43.90 -6.53 1.11
C SER A 61 42.87 -6.08 2.15
N ASN A 62 42.24 -4.92 1.95
CA ASN A 62 41.19 -4.40 2.84
C ASN A 62 40.06 -3.77 2.02
N PRO A 63 38.98 -4.51 1.73
CA PRO A 63 37.82 -4.00 1.00
C PRO A 63 37.10 -2.83 1.68
N ARG A 64 37.32 -2.60 2.99
CA ARG A 64 36.70 -1.50 3.74
C ARG A 64 37.54 -0.23 3.77
N ALA A 65 38.66 -0.18 3.05
CA ALA A 65 39.46 1.03 2.87
C ALA A 65 38.76 2.02 1.91
N SER A 66 37.72 2.71 2.39
CA SER A 66 36.90 3.63 1.57
C SER A 66 37.73 4.68 0.83
N LEU A 67 38.75 5.24 1.49
CA LEU A 67 39.66 6.21 0.88
C LEU A 67 40.43 5.64 -0.32
N ALA A 68 40.78 4.36 -0.33
CA ALA A 68 41.45 3.73 -1.47
C ALA A 68 40.51 3.64 -2.68
N PHE A 69 39.23 3.33 -2.44
CA PHE A 69 38.22 3.27 -3.50
C PHE A 69 37.89 4.66 -4.06
N GLU A 70 37.75 5.68 -3.19
CA GLU A 70 37.57 7.07 -3.62
C GLU A 70 38.74 7.54 -4.51
N GLN A 71 39.98 7.32 -4.08
CA GLN A 71 41.18 7.66 -4.86
C GLN A 71 41.25 6.90 -6.20
N LEU A 72 40.80 5.64 -6.22
CA LEU A 72 40.77 4.83 -7.43
C LEU A 72 39.80 5.43 -8.45
N LEU A 73 38.59 5.79 -8.02
CA LEU A 73 37.59 6.43 -8.86
C LEU A 73 38.06 7.81 -9.36
N ASP A 74 38.69 8.61 -8.49
CA ASP A 74 39.25 9.92 -8.86
C ASP A 74 40.29 9.80 -9.97
N VAL A 75 41.29 8.91 -9.80
CA VAL A 75 42.35 8.72 -10.79
C VAL A 75 41.78 8.23 -12.13
N LEU A 76 40.84 7.29 -12.10
CA LEU A 76 40.19 6.80 -13.32
C LEU A 76 39.31 7.88 -13.97
N GLY A 77 38.69 8.75 -13.17
CA GLY A 77 37.88 9.88 -13.64
C GLY A 77 38.72 10.96 -14.32
N GLU A 78 39.87 11.30 -13.75
CA GLU A 78 40.86 12.20 -14.37
C GLU A 78 41.37 11.66 -15.71
N LEU A 79 41.56 10.33 -15.79
CA LEU A 79 41.92 9.63 -17.03
C LEU A 79 40.76 9.51 -18.03
N GLN A 80 39.53 9.84 -17.63
CA GLN A 80 38.29 9.60 -18.38
C GLN A 80 38.12 8.12 -18.78
N ASP A 81 38.65 7.21 -17.96
CA ASP A 81 38.58 5.76 -18.16
C ASP A 81 37.31 5.20 -17.51
N TRP A 82 36.17 5.45 -18.15
CA TRP A 82 34.85 5.04 -17.65
C TRP A 82 34.66 3.52 -17.63
N GLU A 83 35.37 2.79 -18.49
CA GLU A 83 35.36 1.31 -18.49
C GLU A 83 36.17 0.78 -17.32
N GLY A 84 37.32 1.39 -17.03
CA GLY A 84 38.09 1.14 -15.81
C GLY A 84 37.30 1.44 -14.55
N GLN A 85 36.56 2.57 -14.49
CA GLN A 85 35.68 2.90 -13.37
C GLN A 85 34.59 1.85 -13.16
N ALA A 86 33.88 1.47 -14.23
CA ALA A 86 32.85 0.43 -14.14
C ALA A 86 33.43 -0.90 -13.64
N SER A 87 34.60 -1.28 -14.15
CA SER A 87 35.30 -2.50 -13.72
C SER A 87 35.74 -2.42 -12.26
N ALA A 88 36.15 -1.23 -11.78
CA ALA A 88 36.49 -1.01 -10.37
C ALA A 88 35.27 -1.15 -9.45
N TYR A 89 34.11 -0.61 -9.84
CA TYR A 89 32.86 -0.84 -9.12
C TYR A 89 32.48 -2.32 -9.06
N VAL A 90 32.55 -3.05 -10.18
CA VAL A 90 32.24 -4.50 -10.22
C VAL A 90 33.16 -5.28 -9.28
N ARG A 91 34.48 -5.05 -9.34
CA ARG A 91 35.42 -5.69 -8.40
C ARG A 91 35.10 -5.33 -6.95
N MET A 92 34.74 -4.09 -6.67
CA MET A 92 34.37 -3.66 -5.32
C MET A 92 33.11 -4.36 -4.83
N ILE A 93 32.10 -4.53 -5.69
CA ILE A 93 30.91 -5.33 -5.40
C ILE A 93 31.31 -6.77 -5.09
N GLU A 94 32.11 -7.41 -5.95
CA GLU A 94 32.60 -8.79 -5.73
C GLU A 94 33.39 -8.97 -4.42
N ARG A 95 34.17 -7.96 -4.00
CA ARG A 95 34.92 -7.97 -2.73
C ARG A 95 33.99 -7.93 -1.50
N LEU A 96 32.84 -7.28 -1.63
CA LEU A 96 31.86 -7.12 -0.55
C LEU A 96 30.74 -8.16 -0.60
N GLU A 97 30.51 -8.79 -1.75
CA GLU A 97 29.54 -9.88 -1.92
C GLU A 97 30.00 -11.13 -1.16
N GLY A 98 29.29 -11.48 -0.10
CA GLY A 98 29.55 -12.67 0.72
C GLY A 98 28.31 -13.10 1.51
N PRO A 99 28.37 -14.26 2.20
CA PRO A 99 27.26 -14.71 3.05
C PRO A 99 27.11 -13.77 4.25
N GLY A 100 26.18 -12.82 4.14
CA GLY A 100 25.90 -11.79 5.13
C GLY A 100 24.66 -10.98 4.75
N GLU A 101 24.24 -10.09 5.64
CA GLU A 101 23.10 -9.20 5.38
C GLU A 101 23.39 -8.21 4.25
N PRO A 102 22.37 -7.80 3.48
CA PRO A 102 22.50 -6.75 2.47
C PRO A 102 23.09 -5.48 3.11
N SER A 103 24.26 -5.04 2.63
CA SER A 103 24.95 -3.89 3.20
C SER A 103 24.57 -2.58 2.49
N GLU A 104 24.61 -1.48 3.25
CA GLU A 104 24.46 -0.12 2.73
C GLU A 104 25.44 0.17 1.58
N GLU A 105 26.65 -0.35 1.71
CA GLU A 105 27.74 -0.18 0.77
C GLU A 105 27.39 -0.80 -0.60
N LEU A 106 26.82 -2.02 -0.62
CA LEU A 106 26.38 -2.66 -1.85
C LEU A 106 25.28 -1.87 -2.57
N PHE A 107 24.36 -1.28 -1.81
CA PHE A 107 23.32 -0.42 -2.39
C PHE A 107 23.94 0.81 -3.08
N VAL A 108 24.85 1.50 -2.40
CA VAL A 108 25.54 2.69 -2.95
C VAL A 108 26.35 2.31 -4.21
N LEU A 109 27.09 1.21 -4.17
CA LEU A 109 27.89 0.75 -5.31
C LEU A 109 27.03 0.42 -6.54
N HIS A 110 25.93 -0.33 -6.36
CA HIS A 110 25.02 -0.61 -7.47
C HIS A 110 24.35 0.64 -8.03
N ARG A 111 23.89 1.55 -7.15
CA ARG A 111 23.29 2.83 -7.57
C ARG A 111 24.29 3.66 -8.39
N ASP A 112 25.52 3.83 -7.91
CA ASP A 112 26.51 4.69 -8.55
C ASP A 112 27.03 4.08 -9.86
N LEU A 113 27.19 2.76 -9.89
CA LEU A 113 27.51 2.05 -11.13
C LEU A 113 26.40 2.19 -12.17
N ALA A 114 25.12 2.12 -11.75
CA ALA A 114 23.99 2.36 -12.65
C ALA A 114 24.00 3.79 -13.23
N VAL A 115 24.27 4.80 -12.40
CA VAL A 115 24.43 6.20 -12.84
C VAL A 115 25.58 6.34 -13.84
N LEU A 116 26.71 5.67 -13.61
CA LEU A 116 27.85 5.68 -14.53
C LEU A 116 27.47 5.08 -15.90
N HIS A 117 26.77 3.95 -15.89
CA HIS A 117 26.27 3.32 -17.11
C HIS A 117 25.27 4.20 -17.85
N GLN A 118 24.35 4.83 -17.14
CA GLN A 118 23.34 5.70 -17.72
C GLN A 118 23.95 6.98 -18.33
N THR A 119 24.87 7.64 -17.63
CA THR A 119 25.32 9.00 -17.99
C THR A 119 26.59 9.05 -18.84
N ARG A 120 27.54 8.14 -18.58
CA ARG A 120 28.87 8.15 -19.25
C ARG A 120 28.98 7.09 -20.32
N ARG A 121 28.53 5.88 -20.02
CA ARG A 121 28.61 4.76 -20.98
C ARG A 121 27.44 4.71 -21.96
N LEU A 122 26.35 5.42 -21.66
CA LEU A 122 25.12 5.42 -22.46
C LEU A 122 24.62 3.99 -22.72
N ASP A 123 24.73 3.13 -21.71
CA ASP A 123 24.34 1.73 -21.74
C ASP A 123 23.12 1.53 -20.81
N PRO A 124 21.88 1.71 -21.33
CA PRO A 124 20.68 1.65 -20.52
C PRO A 124 20.42 0.23 -19.97
N LYS A 125 20.90 -0.82 -20.64
CA LYS A 125 20.69 -2.20 -20.19
C LYS A 125 21.47 -2.48 -18.91
N ALA A 126 22.77 -2.17 -18.91
CA ALA A 126 23.60 -2.30 -17.72
C ALA A 126 23.14 -1.36 -16.58
N ALA A 127 22.65 -0.17 -16.91
CA ALA A 127 22.06 0.73 -15.92
C ALA A 127 20.82 0.12 -15.25
N ILE A 128 19.91 -0.47 -16.03
CA ILE A 128 18.73 -1.18 -15.51
C ILE A 128 19.17 -2.30 -14.56
N ASP A 129 20.07 -3.20 -14.98
CA ASP A 129 20.48 -4.35 -14.18
C ASP A 129 21.01 -3.93 -12.80
N HIS A 130 21.83 -2.88 -12.74
CA HIS A 130 22.38 -2.39 -11.48
C HIS A 130 21.35 -1.62 -10.64
N TYR A 131 20.46 -0.83 -11.25
CA TYR A 131 19.39 -0.21 -10.49
C TYR A 131 18.40 -1.22 -9.92
N GLU A 132 18.12 -2.33 -10.62
CA GLU A 132 17.29 -3.41 -10.08
C GLU A 132 17.92 -4.06 -8.84
N ARG A 133 19.23 -4.31 -8.88
CA ARG A 133 19.97 -4.78 -7.70
C ARG A 133 19.87 -3.77 -6.55
N ALA A 134 20.04 -2.47 -6.83
CA ALA A 134 19.85 -1.43 -5.83
C ALA A 134 18.42 -1.40 -5.28
N ALA A 135 17.40 -1.61 -6.11
CA ALA A 135 16.00 -1.65 -5.71
C ALA A 135 15.65 -2.89 -4.86
N ILE A 136 16.33 -4.01 -5.05
CA ILE A 136 16.21 -5.19 -4.18
C ILE A 136 16.78 -4.88 -2.78
N LEU A 137 17.95 -4.22 -2.73
CA LEU A 137 18.61 -3.85 -1.48
C LEU A 137 17.84 -2.78 -0.70
N ARG A 138 17.26 -1.80 -1.41
CA ARG A 138 16.41 -0.76 -0.84
C ARG A 138 15.12 -0.59 -1.64
N PRO A 139 14.08 -1.40 -1.34
CA PRO A 139 12.80 -1.34 -2.05
C PRO A 139 12.07 -0.01 -1.93
N ASN A 140 12.36 0.83 -0.94
CA ASN A 140 11.65 2.08 -0.72
C ASN A 140 12.45 3.31 -1.17
N GLU A 141 13.60 3.12 -1.83
CA GLU A 141 14.40 4.23 -2.34
C GLU A 141 13.75 4.87 -3.58
N LEU A 142 13.23 6.08 -3.41
CA LEU A 142 12.50 6.80 -4.46
C LEU A 142 13.40 7.12 -5.67
N THR A 143 14.63 7.57 -5.42
CA THR A 143 15.56 8.00 -6.49
C THR A 143 15.88 6.87 -7.47
N VAL A 144 16.10 5.65 -6.95
CA VAL A 144 16.36 4.45 -7.77
C VAL A 144 15.11 4.05 -8.57
N ARG A 145 13.93 4.09 -7.96
CA ARG A 145 12.68 3.77 -8.65
C ARG A 145 12.37 4.78 -9.77
N GLU A 146 12.61 6.07 -9.55
CA GLU A 146 12.44 7.10 -10.56
C GLU A 146 13.38 6.89 -11.76
N ALA A 147 14.64 6.53 -11.50
CA ALA A 147 15.60 6.21 -12.55
C ALA A 147 15.18 4.95 -13.34
N LEU A 148 14.73 3.89 -12.67
CA LEU A 148 14.19 2.69 -13.31
C LEU A 148 12.97 2.99 -14.17
N ALA A 149 12.00 3.74 -13.65
CA ALA A 149 10.81 4.12 -14.41
C ALA A 149 11.19 4.84 -15.71
N THR A 150 12.09 5.83 -15.59
CA THR A 150 12.59 6.59 -16.75
C THR A 150 13.31 5.72 -17.77
N LEU A 151 14.11 4.74 -17.32
CA LEU A 151 14.83 3.82 -18.22
C LEU A 151 13.87 2.83 -18.89
N TYR A 152 12.89 2.29 -18.16
CA TYR A 152 11.89 1.38 -18.70
C TYR A 152 10.97 2.04 -19.73
N GLU A 153 10.69 3.34 -19.60
CA GLU A 153 9.88 4.07 -20.59
C GLU A 153 10.52 4.16 -21.99
N GLN A 154 11.84 3.99 -22.09
CA GLN A 154 12.62 4.18 -23.32
C GLN A 154 12.40 3.08 -24.36
N THR A 155 11.98 1.88 -23.94
CA THR A 155 11.81 0.72 -24.83
C THR A 155 10.41 0.13 -24.68
N GLU A 156 9.83 -0.34 -25.78
CA GLU A 156 8.50 -0.97 -25.76
C GLU A 156 8.51 -2.29 -24.98
N GLU A 157 9.66 -2.97 -24.91
CA GLU A 157 9.84 -4.21 -24.15
C GLU A 157 9.63 -4.02 -22.64
N HIS A 158 9.75 -2.80 -22.10
CA HIS A 158 9.74 -2.56 -20.66
C HIS A 158 8.54 -1.75 -20.17
N LEU A 159 7.50 -1.55 -20.99
CA LEU A 159 6.36 -0.72 -20.62
C LEU A 159 5.57 -1.24 -19.41
N GLU A 160 5.41 -2.56 -19.28
CA GLU A 160 4.78 -3.16 -18.10
C GLU A 160 5.60 -2.88 -16.83
N ARG A 161 6.93 -3.06 -16.91
CA ARG A 161 7.86 -2.76 -15.81
C ARG A 161 7.87 -1.28 -15.45
N ALA A 162 7.76 -0.38 -16.43
CA ALA A 162 7.61 1.05 -16.22
C ALA A 162 6.32 1.35 -15.43
N ALA A 163 5.20 0.75 -15.85
CA ALA A 163 3.91 0.94 -15.18
C ALA A 163 3.95 0.44 -13.73
N ASP A 164 4.48 -0.75 -13.50
CA ASP A 164 4.63 -1.29 -12.15
C ASP A 164 5.56 -0.45 -11.27
N THR A 165 6.62 0.12 -11.84
CA THR A 165 7.53 1.02 -11.12
C THR A 165 6.84 2.31 -10.72
N HIS A 166 6.04 2.92 -11.63
CA HIS A 166 5.23 4.10 -11.29
C HIS A 166 4.19 3.82 -10.22
N ARG A 167 3.55 2.64 -10.25
CA ARG A 167 2.60 2.25 -9.20
C ARG A 167 3.29 2.07 -7.85
N ALA A 168 4.48 1.47 -7.82
CA ALA A 168 5.26 1.36 -6.59
C ALA A 168 5.67 2.74 -6.06
N LEU A 169 6.04 3.69 -6.94
CA LEU A 169 6.27 5.08 -6.55
C LEU A 169 5.02 5.71 -5.92
N LEU A 170 3.83 5.46 -6.47
CA LEU A 170 2.57 5.97 -5.91
C LEU A 170 2.19 5.33 -4.58
N SER A 171 2.61 4.09 -4.32
CA SER A 171 2.44 3.47 -2.99
C SER A 171 3.30 4.15 -1.92
N LEU A 172 4.45 4.71 -2.30
CA LEU A 172 5.36 5.44 -1.40
C LEU A 172 4.98 6.92 -1.27
N ASP A 173 4.63 7.56 -2.39
CA ASP A 173 4.17 8.94 -2.47
C ASP A 173 2.93 9.08 -3.38
N PRO A 174 1.72 8.97 -2.81
CA PRO A 174 0.46 9.16 -3.54
C PRO A 174 0.28 10.58 -4.10
N GLY A 175 1.10 11.55 -3.69
CA GLY A 175 1.02 12.94 -4.15
C GLY A 175 1.69 13.18 -5.52
N ARG A 176 2.39 12.18 -6.07
CA ARG A 176 3.19 12.31 -7.30
C ARG A 176 2.33 12.35 -8.56
N VAL A 177 1.72 13.51 -8.83
CA VAL A 177 0.82 13.76 -9.97
C VAL A 177 1.43 13.29 -11.32
N ASP A 178 2.71 13.56 -11.54
CA ASP A 178 3.46 13.13 -12.74
C ASP A 178 3.35 11.61 -12.99
N SER A 179 3.43 10.78 -11.95
CA SER A 179 3.30 9.32 -12.11
C SER A 179 1.94 8.89 -12.65
N TYR A 180 0.86 9.63 -12.36
CA TYR A 180 -0.45 9.33 -12.94
C TYR A 180 -0.50 9.66 -14.43
N HIS A 181 0.07 10.79 -14.86
CA HIS A 181 0.20 11.13 -16.28
C HIS A 181 1.03 10.09 -17.04
N ARG A 182 2.15 9.64 -16.45
CA ARG A 182 2.98 8.56 -17.00
C ARG A 182 2.22 7.25 -17.12
N LEU A 183 1.49 6.84 -16.07
CA LEU A 183 0.66 5.64 -16.10
C LEU A 183 -0.42 5.69 -17.16
N PHE A 184 -1.08 6.84 -17.34
CA PHE A 184 -2.05 7.02 -18.42
C PHE A 184 -1.41 6.75 -19.79
N GLY A 185 -0.29 7.42 -20.10
CA GLY A 185 0.41 7.23 -21.38
C GLY A 185 0.96 5.81 -21.58
N LEU A 186 1.46 5.18 -20.51
CA LEU A 186 1.96 3.80 -20.54
C LEU A 186 0.83 2.81 -20.83
N TRP A 187 -0.32 2.95 -20.18
CA TRP A 187 -1.46 2.05 -20.40
C TRP A 187 -2.17 2.28 -21.72
N GLU A 188 -2.17 3.51 -22.26
CA GLU A 188 -2.61 3.74 -23.65
C GLU A 188 -1.70 3.01 -24.65
N ARG A 189 -0.37 3.02 -24.45
CA ARG A 189 0.58 2.29 -25.30
C ARG A 189 0.48 0.77 -25.17
N LEU A 190 0.15 0.28 -23.98
CA LEU A 190 -0.11 -1.14 -23.70
C LEU A 190 -1.53 -1.58 -24.12
N GLU A 191 -2.37 -0.68 -24.64
CA GLU A 191 -3.78 -0.92 -24.99
C GLU A 191 -4.66 -1.34 -23.79
N GLU A 192 -4.20 -1.06 -22.57
CA GLU A 192 -4.87 -1.35 -21.29
C GLU A 192 -5.98 -0.32 -20.98
N THR A 193 -7.04 -0.37 -21.77
CA THR A 193 -8.11 0.66 -21.83
C THR A 193 -8.78 0.91 -20.46
N GLU A 194 -9.05 -0.14 -19.66
CA GLU A 194 -9.65 0.02 -18.32
C GLU A 194 -8.72 0.74 -17.34
N ARG A 195 -7.44 0.38 -17.36
CA ARG A 195 -6.43 0.96 -16.45
C ARG A 195 -6.21 2.42 -16.81
N ALA A 196 -6.02 2.72 -18.10
CA ALA A 196 -5.92 4.08 -18.62
C ALA A 196 -7.14 4.94 -18.24
N TRP A 197 -8.35 4.40 -18.41
CA TRP A 197 -9.59 5.10 -18.04
C TRP A 197 -9.70 5.38 -16.54
N CYS A 198 -9.31 4.43 -15.69
CA CYS A 198 -9.30 4.63 -14.23
C CYS A 198 -8.35 5.75 -13.81
N VAL A 199 -7.13 5.79 -14.36
CA VAL A 199 -6.16 6.85 -14.05
C VAL A 199 -6.53 8.19 -14.64
N ALA A 200 -7.09 8.24 -15.84
CA ALA A 200 -7.68 9.47 -16.38
C ALA A 200 -8.79 9.99 -15.45
N GLY A 201 -9.65 9.10 -14.92
CA GLY A 201 -10.65 9.43 -13.92
C GLY A 201 -10.06 9.96 -12.60
N LEU A 202 -8.93 9.43 -12.14
CA LEU A 202 -8.20 9.98 -11.00
C LEU A 202 -7.72 11.40 -11.27
N LEU A 203 -7.06 11.63 -12.40
CA LEU A 203 -6.57 12.95 -12.80
C LEU A 203 -7.72 13.96 -12.91
N VAL A 204 -8.87 13.56 -13.47
CA VAL A 204 -10.09 14.39 -13.53
C VAL A 204 -10.60 14.69 -12.13
N GLY A 205 -10.71 13.67 -11.28
CA GLY A 205 -11.19 13.80 -9.89
C GLY A 205 -10.27 14.66 -9.01
N MET A 206 -8.97 14.65 -9.29
CA MET A 206 -7.97 15.52 -8.63
C MET A 206 -8.00 16.96 -9.17
N GLY A 207 -8.45 17.16 -10.41
CA GLY A 207 -8.44 18.45 -11.10
C GLY A 207 -7.18 18.70 -11.93
N GLU A 208 -6.27 17.72 -11.99
CA GLU A 208 -4.95 17.82 -12.63
C GLU A 208 -4.92 17.24 -14.06
N ALA A 209 -6.03 16.68 -14.56
CA ALA A 209 -6.08 16.13 -15.91
C ALA A 209 -5.81 17.19 -17.00
N THR A 210 -5.00 16.80 -17.99
CA THR A 210 -4.84 17.51 -19.26
C THR A 210 -6.13 17.41 -20.09
N GLN A 211 -6.24 18.21 -21.16
CA GLN A 211 -7.42 18.15 -22.03
C GLN A 211 -7.57 16.79 -22.73
N ASP A 212 -6.47 16.21 -23.21
CA ASP A 212 -6.48 14.92 -23.89
C ASP A 212 -6.93 13.78 -22.97
N GLU A 213 -6.48 13.79 -21.71
CA GLU A 213 -6.89 12.83 -20.67
C GLU A 213 -8.36 13.00 -20.28
N ARG A 214 -8.86 14.24 -20.18
CA ARG A 214 -10.29 14.51 -19.96
C ARG A 214 -11.13 13.96 -21.10
N ASP A 215 -10.71 14.21 -22.33
CA ASP A 215 -11.42 13.76 -23.52
C ASP A 215 -11.39 12.22 -23.62
N ALA A 216 -10.28 11.58 -23.26
CA ALA A 216 -10.17 10.12 -23.16
C ALA A 216 -11.11 9.55 -22.09
N TYR A 217 -11.13 10.16 -20.90
CA TYR A 217 -12.03 9.77 -19.82
C TYR A 217 -13.51 9.87 -20.25
N GLU A 218 -13.94 10.99 -20.83
CA GLU A 218 -15.33 11.19 -21.24
C GLU A 218 -15.72 10.28 -22.42
N ARG A 219 -14.81 10.03 -23.36
CA ARG A 219 -15.07 9.15 -24.52
C ARG A 219 -15.26 7.69 -24.12
N ALA A 220 -14.46 7.18 -23.20
CA ALA A 220 -14.56 5.80 -22.71
C ALA A 220 -15.56 5.63 -21.56
N ARG A 221 -16.16 6.72 -21.07
CA ARG A 221 -17.17 6.69 -20.01
C ARG A 221 -18.41 5.93 -20.50
N PRO A 222 -18.81 4.83 -19.83
CA PRO A 222 -19.98 4.07 -20.27
C PRO A 222 -21.25 4.92 -20.20
N SER A 223 -22.09 4.88 -21.24
CA SER A 223 -23.34 5.65 -21.30
C SER A 223 -24.45 5.07 -20.40
N SER A 224 -24.37 3.78 -20.08
CA SER A 224 -25.31 3.07 -19.21
C SER A 224 -24.59 2.31 -18.10
N LEU A 225 -25.36 1.85 -17.11
CA LEU A 225 -24.85 0.96 -16.07
C LEU A 225 -24.61 -0.43 -16.69
N ARG A 226 -23.36 -0.86 -16.75
CA ARG A 226 -22.98 -2.21 -17.20
C ARG A 226 -23.65 -3.28 -16.36
N SER A 227 -23.93 -4.44 -16.96
CA SER A 227 -24.32 -5.62 -16.17
C SER A 227 -23.25 -5.89 -15.13
N LEU A 228 -23.65 -6.02 -13.87
CA LEU A 228 -22.72 -6.26 -12.77
C LEU A 228 -22.81 -7.73 -12.42
N ALA A 229 -21.70 -8.47 -12.54
CA ALA A 229 -21.66 -9.86 -12.14
C ALA A 229 -21.66 -9.96 -10.61
N ALA A 230 -22.37 -10.97 -10.08
CA ALA A 230 -22.26 -11.31 -8.68
C ALA A 230 -20.85 -11.84 -8.42
N VAL A 231 -20.16 -11.26 -7.46
CA VAL A 231 -18.85 -11.73 -7.00
C VAL A 231 -19.08 -12.43 -5.69
N THR A 232 -18.63 -13.69 -5.58
CA THR A 232 -18.88 -14.49 -4.38
C THR A 232 -18.29 -13.80 -3.14
N ARG A 233 -18.92 -14.00 -1.98
CA ARG A 233 -18.45 -13.48 -0.69
C ARG A 233 -16.96 -13.72 -0.45
N GLN A 234 -16.50 -14.94 -0.70
CA GLN A 234 -15.09 -15.34 -0.59
C GLN A 234 -14.18 -14.48 -1.47
N SER A 235 -14.62 -14.14 -2.69
CA SER A 235 -13.85 -13.28 -3.59
C SER A 235 -13.78 -11.82 -3.11
N TRP A 236 -14.73 -11.30 -2.34
CA TRP A 236 -14.63 -9.93 -1.81
C TRP A 236 -13.71 -9.84 -0.60
N ASP A 237 -13.75 -10.82 0.30
CA ASP A 237 -12.90 -10.83 1.50
C ASP A 237 -11.45 -11.27 1.17
N GLU A 238 -11.23 -12.09 0.13
CA GLU A 238 -9.89 -12.41 -0.39
C GLU A 238 -9.28 -11.28 -1.22
N ARG A 239 -10.11 -10.52 -1.96
CA ARG A 239 -9.65 -9.47 -2.88
C ARG A 239 -9.73 -8.07 -2.31
N ILE A 240 -10.39 -7.81 -1.19
CA ILE A 240 -10.19 -6.57 -0.43
C ILE A 240 -9.33 -6.97 0.75
N ARG A 241 -8.04 -6.67 0.70
CA ARG A 241 -7.07 -7.14 1.71
C ARG A 241 -7.59 -6.80 3.12
N ASP A 242 -7.93 -7.81 3.91
CA ASP A 242 -8.29 -7.61 5.31
C ASP A 242 -7.01 -7.65 6.15
N GLU A 243 -6.51 -6.49 6.56
CA GLU A 243 -5.25 -6.38 7.30
C GLU A 243 -5.33 -7.07 8.68
N ASP A 244 -6.54 -7.22 9.24
CA ASP A 244 -6.80 -7.82 10.56
C ASP A 244 -7.86 -8.94 10.48
N SER A 245 -7.55 -10.00 9.73
CA SER A 245 -8.45 -11.15 9.54
C SER A 245 -8.87 -11.82 10.87
N ALA A 246 -8.00 -11.81 11.88
CA ALA A 246 -8.28 -12.35 13.21
C ALA A 246 -9.40 -11.58 13.93
N LEU A 247 -9.29 -10.25 14.03
CA LEU A 247 -10.32 -9.41 14.67
C LEU A 247 -11.64 -9.47 13.91
N SER A 248 -11.61 -9.45 12.57
CA SER A 248 -12.80 -9.62 11.74
C SER A 248 -13.52 -10.93 12.03
N ARG A 249 -12.76 -12.02 12.22
CA ARG A 249 -13.31 -13.33 12.53
C ARG A 249 -13.87 -13.39 13.96
N VAL A 250 -13.18 -12.82 14.93
CA VAL A 250 -13.68 -12.70 16.31
C VAL A 250 -15.01 -11.94 16.33
N PHE A 251 -15.07 -10.76 15.72
CA PHE A 251 -16.29 -9.95 15.70
C PHE A 251 -17.42 -10.60 14.90
N GLU A 252 -17.11 -11.39 13.86
CA GLU A 252 -18.10 -12.22 13.17
C GLU A 252 -18.73 -13.24 14.12
N LEU A 253 -17.91 -13.99 14.87
CA LEU A 253 -18.39 -14.98 15.83
C LEU A 253 -19.23 -14.34 16.94
N LEU A 254 -18.81 -13.17 17.45
CA LEU A 254 -19.57 -12.43 18.45
C LEU A 254 -20.91 -11.93 17.89
N TYR A 255 -20.92 -11.41 16.65
CA TYR A 255 -22.15 -10.97 15.99
C TYR A 255 -23.16 -12.11 15.83
N GLN A 256 -22.69 -13.27 15.34
CA GLN A 256 -23.54 -14.45 15.13
C GLN A 256 -24.02 -15.07 16.44
N SER A 257 -23.17 -15.09 17.46
CA SER A 257 -23.48 -15.74 18.74
C SER A 257 -24.42 -14.88 19.58
N LEU A 258 -24.20 -13.57 19.64
CA LEU A 258 -25.06 -12.70 20.46
C LEU A 258 -26.41 -12.45 19.79
N GLY A 259 -26.47 -12.25 18.48
CA GLY A 259 -27.73 -12.06 17.77
C GLY A 259 -28.60 -10.97 18.42
N ASP A 260 -29.78 -11.36 18.91
CA ASP A 260 -30.74 -10.46 19.58
C ASP A 260 -30.26 -9.93 20.95
N ASP A 261 -29.26 -10.58 21.59
CA ASP A 261 -28.65 -10.08 22.83
C ASP A 261 -27.72 -8.87 22.57
N LEU A 262 -27.44 -8.52 21.31
CA LEU A 262 -26.73 -7.28 20.97
C LEU A 262 -27.64 -6.06 21.23
N SER A 263 -27.06 -5.03 21.83
CA SER A 263 -27.77 -3.79 22.15
C SER A 263 -27.74 -2.80 20.98
N GLY A 264 -28.81 -2.70 20.21
CA GLY A 264 -29.01 -1.60 19.25
C GLY A 264 -29.64 -0.36 19.87
N MET A 265 -29.72 0.72 19.09
CA MET A 265 -30.63 1.83 19.36
C MET A 265 -32.07 1.44 19.02
N SER A 266 -33.02 2.04 19.70
CA SER A 266 -34.44 1.93 19.37
C SER A 266 -34.82 2.81 18.17
N ALA A 267 -35.89 2.46 17.46
CA ALA A 267 -36.40 3.30 16.38
C ALA A 267 -36.82 4.69 16.90
N GLU A 268 -37.35 4.75 18.13
CA GLU A 268 -37.74 6.00 18.80
C GLU A 268 -36.55 6.92 19.08
N GLU A 269 -35.44 6.38 19.60
CA GLU A 269 -34.18 7.14 19.83
C GLU A 269 -33.61 7.71 18.53
N LEU A 270 -33.82 6.99 17.43
CA LEU A 270 -33.42 7.43 16.08
C LEU A 270 -34.43 8.38 15.43
N GLY A 271 -35.56 8.67 16.08
CA GLY A 271 -36.65 9.48 15.54
C GLY A 271 -37.39 8.84 14.36
N ILE A 272 -37.27 7.52 14.18
CA ILE A 272 -37.88 6.74 13.10
C ILE A 272 -39.24 6.21 13.58
N ARG A 273 -40.28 6.39 12.77
CA ARG A 273 -41.62 5.88 13.06
C ARG A 273 -41.87 4.58 12.29
N THR A 274 -42.79 3.75 12.78
CA THR A 274 -43.18 2.51 12.10
C THR A 274 -43.63 2.73 10.65
N ASN A 275 -44.32 3.85 10.38
CA ASN A 275 -44.78 4.22 9.03
C ASN A 275 -43.67 4.74 8.11
N ASP A 276 -42.47 5.00 8.63
CA ASP A 276 -41.32 5.41 7.80
C ASP A 276 -40.64 4.21 7.13
N ARG A 277 -41.05 2.97 7.47
CA ARG A 277 -40.59 1.76 6.79
C ARG A 277 -41.02 1.78 5.32
N VAL A 278 -40.03 1.64 4.43
CA VAL A 278 -40.25 1.57 2.99
C VAL A 278 -40.64 0.14 2.61
N GLN A 279 -41.74 -0.01 1.88
CA GLN A 279 -42.20 -1.32 1.41
C GLN A 279 -41.25 -1.86 0.33
N PRO A 280 -40.86 -3.15 0.35
CA PRO A 280 -39.96 -3.73 -0.63
C PRO A 280 -40.46 -3.61 -2.09
N GLU A 281 -41.76 -3.54 -2.31
CA GLU A 281 -42.41 -3.45 -3.62
C GLU A 281 -42.38 -2.02 -4.21
N THR A 282 -41.99 -1.03 -3.39
CA THR A 282 -41.94 0.37 -3.80
C THR A 282 -40.97 0.54 -4.98
N ARG A 283 -41.46 1.08 -6.09
CA ARG A 283 -40.68 1.26 -7.32
C ARG A 283 -39.96 2.61 -7.33
N THR A 284 -38.87 2.71 -6.55
CA THR A 284 -37.97 3.87 -6.61
C THR A 284 -36.61 3.49 -7.19
N LEU A 285 -35.94 4.47 -7.79
CA LEU A 285 -34.59 4.27 -8.33
C LEU A 285 -33.62 3.82 -7.23
N VAL A 286 -33.65 4.47 -6.05
CA VAL A 286 -32.76 4.12 -4.93
C VAL A 286 -32.92 2.69 -4.45
N LEU A 287 -34.15 2.19 -4.32
CA LEU A 287 -34.40 0.80 -3.94
C LEU A 287 -33.94 -0.18 -5.02
N SER A 288 -34.13 0.16 -6.30
CA SER A 288 -33.64 -0.67 -7.39
C SER A 288 -32.11 -0.79 -7.37
N MET A 289 -31.40 0.28 -7.02
CA MET A 289 -29.94 0.28 -6.90
C MET A 289 -29.47 -0.46 -5.64
N ILE A 290 -30.17 -0.31 -4.50
CA ILE A 290 -29.90 -1.10 -3.29
C ILE A 290 -30.04 -2.59 -3.58
N LYS A 291 -31.14 -3.02 -4.21
CA LYS A 291 -31.36 -4.42 -4.59
C LYS A 291 -30.27 -4.93 -5.53
N ARG A 292 -29.87 -4.12 -6.51
CA ARG A 292 -28.80 -4.45 -7.44
C ARG A 292 -27.48 -4.67 -6.71
N VAL A 293 -27.09 -3.76 -5.81
CA VAL A 293 -25.85 -3.87 -5.05
C VAL A 293 -25.89 -5.04 -4.05
N ALA A 294 -27.03 -5.27 -3.40
CA ALA A 294 -27.21 -6.42 -2.53
C ALA A 294 -26.98 -7.74 -3.29
N GLY A 295 -27.45 -7.85 -4.53
CA GLY A 295 -27.18 -8.99 -5.41
C GLY A 295 -25.70 -9.14 -5.82
N ILE A 296 -24.94 -8.04 -5.93
CA ILE A 296 -23.50 -8.08 -6.25
C ILE A 296 -22.68 -8.56 -5.04
N LEU A 297 -23.07 -8.11 -3.85
CA LEU A 297 -22.41 -8.43 -2.58
C LEU A 297 -22.89 -9.75 -1.98
N ASP A 298 -23.84 -10.44 -2.62
CA ASP A 298 -24.47 -11.66 -2.12
C ASP A 298 -25.07 -11.50 -0.71
N LEU A 299 -25.78 -10.37 -0.51
CA LEU A 299 -26.39 -10.01 0.75
C LEU A 299 -27.92 -9.98 0.65
N PRO A 300 -28.64 -10.35 1.73
CA PRO A 300 -30.07 -10.09 1.80
C PRO A 300 -30.31 -8.57 1.83
N VAL A 301 -31.42 -8.13 1.23
CA VAL A 301 -31.81 -6.72 1.27
C VAL A 301 -32.29 -6.39 2.69
N PRO A 302 -31.61 -5.51 3.44
CA PRO A 302 -32.01 -5.15 4.79
C PRO A 302 -33.31 -4.33 4.79
N GLU A 303 -33.91 -4.16 5.96
CA GLU A 303 -35.02 -3.22 6.11
C GLU A 303 -34.58 -1.79 5.79
N VAL A 304 -35.47 -1.02 5.18
CA VAL A 304 -35.20 0.35 4.72
C VAL A 304 -36.21 1.30 5.33
N TYR A 305 -35.74 2.41 5.89
CA TYR A 305 -36.53 3.43 6.56
C TYR A 305 -36.27 4.80 5.93
N ILE A 306 -37.29 5.65 5.89
CA ILE A 306 -37.14 7.07 5.55
C ILE A 306 -36.63 7.80 6.79
N ASP A 307 -35.40 8.30 6.73
CA ASP A 307 -34.78 9.06 7.81
C ASP A 307 -34.88 10.56 7.52
N ARG A 308 -35.63 11.31 8.33
CA ARG A 308 -35.78 12.76 8.17
C ARG A 308 -34.80 13.58 9.01
N GLN A 309 -34.06 12.94 9.91
CA GLN A 309 -33.12 13.63 10.81
C GLN A 309 -31.72 13.70 10.21
N ARG A 310 -31.35 12.71 9.40
CA ARG A 310 -30.00 12.57 8.83
C ARG A 310 -30.04 12.53 7.31
N GLU A 311 -29.04 13.13 6.69
CA GLU A 311 -28.89 13.20 5.22
C GLU A 311 -28.17 11.97 4.64
N GLY A 312 -28.41 11.66 3.37
CA GLY A 312 -27.76 10.58 2.64
C GLY A 312 -28.43 9.21 2.82
N LEU A 313 -27.66 8.14 2.58
CA LEU A 313 -28.03 6.74 2.78
C LEU A 313 -27.03 6.10 3.74
N ARG A 314 -27.51 5.57 4.87
CA ARG A 314 -26.66 5.16 6.01
C ARG A 314 -27.12 3.85 6.63
N VAL A 315 -26.22 3.23 7.40
CA VAL A 315 -26.56 2.12 8.30
C VAL A 315 -27.20 2.69 9.56
N LEU A 316 -28.32 2.12 9.97
CA LEU A 316 -28.99 2.42 11.21
C LEU A 316 -28.59 1.37 12.26
N PRO A 317 -28.18 1.77 13.47
CA PRO A 317 -27.75 0.89 14.54
C PRO A 317 -28.94 0.16 15.22
N LEU A 318 -29.86 -0.37 14.44
CA LEU A 318 -30.94 -1.25 14.89
C LEU A 318 -30.44 -2.69 14.99
N MET A 319 -31.20 -3.56 15.68
CA MET A 319 -30.96 -5.01 15.70
C MET A 319 -32.20 -5.75 15.17
N PRO A 320 -32.12 -6.41 14.00
CA PRO A 320 -30.99 -6.42 13.07
C PRO A 320 -30.72 -5.05 12.42
N PRO A 321 -29.51 -4.81 11.89
CA PRO A 321 -29.14 -3.53 11.28
C PRO A 321 -29.97 -3.22 10.04
N ALA A 322 -30.36 -1.96 9.89
CA ALA A 322 -31.21 -1.49 8.80
C ALA A 322 -30.57 -0.34 8.01
N LEU A 323 -31.21 0.11 6.93
CA LEU A 323 -30.78 1.27 6.16
C LEU A 323 -31.72 2.46 6.38
N GLY A 324 -31.13 3.64 6.55
CA GLY A 324 -31.84 4.92 6.57
C GLY A 324 -31.60 5.66 5.27
N ILE A 325 -32.67 6.14 4.63
CA ILE A 325 -32.61 6.93 3.40
C ILE A 325 -33.27 8.28 3.64
N SER A 326 -32.50 9.33 3.43
CA SER A 326 -33.03 10.70 3.45
C SER A 326 -33.96 10.99 2.27
N PRO A 327 -34.94 11.89 2.41
CA PRO A 327 -35.80 12.32 1.30
C PRO A 327 -35.01 12.85 0.09
N SER A 328 -33.84 13.46 0.31
CA SER A 328 -32.97 13.99 -0.75
C SER A 328 -32.40 12.88 -1.65
N MET A 329 -32.28 11.65 -1.15
CA MET A 329 -31.80 10.49 -1.91
C MET A 329 -32.90 9.81 -2.74
N MET A 330 -34.17 10.17 -2.53
CA MET A 330 -35.31 9.56 -3.21
C MET A 330 -35.52 10.10 -4.62
N SER A 331 -34.94 11.26 -4.98
CA SER A 331 -35.11 11.90 -6.28
C SER A 331 -33.86 12.69 -6.71
N GLY A 332 -33.67 12.91 -8.02
CA GLY A 332 -32.62 13.78 -8.55
C GLY A 332 -31.20 13.20 -8.59
N LYS A 333 -30.98 12.01 -8.01
CA LYS A 333 -29.68 11.33 -7.94
C LYS A 333 -29.42 10.45 -9.17
N ASN A 334 -28.17 10.44 -9.64
CA ASN A 334 -27.75 9.55 -10.72
C ASN A 334 -27.68 8.09 -10.21
N PRO A 335 -28.07 7.09 -11.02
CA PRO A 335 -27.88 5.68 -10.68
C PRO A 335 -26.49 5.30 -10.15
N ARG A 336 -25.39 5.81 -10.71
CA ARG A 336 -24.02 5.50 -10.21
C ARG A 336 -23.74 6.07 -8.82
N GLU A 337 -24.25 7.26 -8.55
CA GLU A 337 -24.15 7.90 -7.23
C GLU A 337 -24.92 7.08 -6.18
N LEU A 338 -26.13 6.63 -6.53
CA LEU A 338 -26.91 5.75 -5.67
C LEU A 338 -26.22 4.40 -5.43
N ILE A 339 -25.61 3.81 -6.46
CA ILE A 339 -24.79 2.58 -6.32
C ILE A 339 -23.63 2.81 -5.36
N PHE A 340 -22.92 3.93 -5.48
CA PHE A 340 -21.82 4.27 -4.58
C PHE A 340 -22.28 4.30 -3.12
N HIS A 341 -23.34 5.05 -2.81
CA HIS A 341 -23.87 5.13 -1.44
C HIS A 341 -24.41 3.78 -0.95
N ALA A 342 -25.17 3.06 -1.79
CA ALA A 342 -25.71 1.75 -1.43
C ALA A 342 -24.60 0.72 -1.16
N ALA A 343 -23.54 0.70 -1.95
CA ALA A 343 -22.39 -0.19 -1.75
C ALA A 343 -21.65 0.11 -0.46
N ARG A 344 -21.40 1.38 -0.12
CA ARG A 344 -20.80 1.72 1.19
C ARG A 344 -21.66 1.23 2.35
N ALA A 345 -22.98 1.40 2.28
CA ALA A 345 -23.86 1.02 3.37
C ALA A 345 -24.03 -0.50 3.47
N LEU A 346 -24.35 -1.18 2.37
CA LEU A 346 -24.56 -2.63 2.34
C LEU A 346 -23.29 -3.41 2.64
N TYR A 347 -22.13 -2.97 2.14
CA TYR A 347 -20.86 -3.61 2.48
C TYR A 347 -20.73 -3.67 4.00
N ALA A 348 -20.91 -2.55 4.72
CA ALA A 348 -20.81 -2.52 6.18
C ALA A 348 -21.71 -3.52 6.94
N LEU A 349 -22.83 -3.97 6.37
CA LEU A 349 -23.79 -4.82 7.07
C LEU A 349 -23.38 -6.29 7.17
N HIS A 350 -22.28 -6.67 6.54
CA HIS A 350 -21.82 -8.04 6.59
C HIS A 350 -21.36 -8.44 8.01
N PRO A 351 -21.66 -9.66 8.51
CA PRO A 351 -21.40 -10.05 9.91
C PRO A 351 -19.99 -9.80 10.44
N ASN A 352 -18.94 -9.98 9.62
CA ASN A 352 -17.55 -9.74 10.01
C ASN A 352 -17.14 -8.26 10.18
N ARG A 353 -18.07 -7.31 9.92
CA ARG A 353 -17.81 -5.87 9.99
C ARG A 353 -19.02 -5.03 10.41
N ALA A 354 -20.19 -5.64 10.57
CA ALA A 354 -21.43 -5.00 11.01
C ALA A 354 -21.24 -4.26 12.34
N LEU A 355 -20.49 -4.86 13.27
CA LEU A 355 -20.19 -4.24 14.56
C LEU A 355 -19.42 -2.92 14.42
N ALA A 356 -18.45 -2.82 13.51
CA ALA A 356 -17.73 -1.57 13.21
C ALA A 356 -18.64 -0.48 12.61
N ALA A 357 -19.78 -0.86 12.01
CA ALA A 357 -20.72 0.11 11.44
C ALA A 357 -21.74 0.64 12.45
N ILE A 358 -21.86 0.00 13.62
CA ILE A 358 -22.95 0.22 14.59
C ILE A 358 -22.41 0.72 15.92
N TYR A 359 -21.20 0.28 16.30
CA TYR A 359 -20.60 0.56 17.58
C TYR A 359 -19.37 1.43 17.45
N GLU A 360 -19.22 2.32 18.42
CA GLU A 360 -17.99 3.07 18.66
C GLU A 360 -16.89 2.14 19.22
N PRO A 361 -15.59 2.50 19.07
CA PRO A 361 -14.47 1.67 19.50
C PRO A 361 -14.55 1.19 20.95
N GLU A 362 -15.05 2.02 21.88
CA GLU A 362 -15.19 1.67 23.30
C GLU A 362 -16.13 0.47 23.49
N ARG A 363 -17.21 0.40 22.71
CA ARG A 363 -18.16 -0.71 22.80
C ARG A 363 -17.59 -1.99 22.19
N LEU A 364 -16.77 -1.87 21.15
CA LEU A 364 -16.04 -3.00 20.55
C LEU A 364 -14.98 -3.57 21.51
N GLU A 365 -14.28 -2.71 22.24
CA GLU A 365 -13.34 -3.10 23.29
C GLU A 365 -14.02 -3.91 24.39
N LEU A 366 -15.19 -3.46 24.86
CA LEU A 366 -15.98 -4.18 25.85
C LEU A 366 -16.39 -5.59 25.36
N LEU A 367 -16.78 -5.72 24.09
CA LEU A 367 -17.12 -7.01 23.49
C LEU A 367 -15.89 -7.94 23.43
N LEU A 368 -14.73 -7.42 23.03
CA LEU A 368 -13.48 -8.18 22.94
C LEU A 368 -13.00 -8.63 24.33
N MET A 369 -13.04 -7.73 25.32
CA MET A 369 -12.73 -8.06 26.71
C MET A 369 -13.67 -9.14 27.27
N ALA A 370 -14.98 -9.02 27.00
CA ALA A 370 -15.95 -10.02 27.43
C ALA A 370 -15.67 -11.39 26.79
N ALA A 371 -15.22 -11.43 25.54
CA ALA A 371 -14.80 -12.66 24.87
C ALA A 371 -13.55 -13.25 25.53
N LEU A 372 -12.51 -12.44 25.82
CA LEU A 372 -11.30 -12.88 26.53
C LEU A 372 -11.63 -13.49 27.91
N HIS A 373 -12.55 -12.88 28.66
CA HIS A 373 -13.00 -13.40 29.96
C HIS A 373 -13.70 -14.77 29.86
N GLN A 374 -14.19 -15.19 28.69
CA GLN A 374 -14.80 -16.52 28.51
C GLN A 374 -13.78 -17.65 28.33
N ILE A 375 -12.55 -17.30 27.94
CA ILE A 375 -11.55 -18.28 27.49
C ILE A 375 -10.26 -18.24 28.32
N CYS A 376 -9.98 -17.15 29.01
CA CYS A 376 -8.76 -16.93 29.80
C CYS A 376 -9.06 -17.00 31.29
N ASP A 377 -8.25 -17.74 32.05
CA ASP A 377 -8.34 -17.79 33.52
C ASP A 377 -7.87 -16.48 34.18
N GLN A 378 -6.96 -15.75 33.52
CA GLN A 378 -6.46 -14.44 33.94
C GLN A 378 -6.48 -13.45 32.77
N PRO A 379 -7.65 -12.92 32.41
CA PRO A 379 -7.73 -11.92 31.35
C PRO A 379 -7.06 -10.60 31.80
N PRO A 380 -6.51 -9.82 30.85
CA PRO A 380 -6.01 -8.49 31.17
C PRO A 380 -7.14 -7.61 31.70
N SER A 381 -6.88 -6.82 32.74
CA SER A 381 -7.89 -5.95 33.37
C SER A 381 -8.38 -4.82 32.47
N THR A 382 -7.55 -4.38 31.53
CA THR A 382 -7.89 -3.42 30.47
C THR A 382 -7.10 -3.75 29.20
N LEU A 383 -7.64 -3.37 28.04
CA LEU A 383 -6.88 -3.33 26.78
C LEU A 383 -6.12 -2.00 26.61
N ARG A 384 -6.44 -1.00 27.44
CA ARG A 384 -5.82 0.34 27.44
C ARG A 384 -5.05 0.55 28.75
N PRO A 385 -3.71 0.64 28.72
CA PRO A 385 -2.89 0.71 29.93
C PRO A 385 -3.04 2.01 30.75
N ASP A 386 -3.70 3.04 30.20
CA ASP A 386 -3.73 4.40 30.76
C ASP A 386 -4.98 4.73 31.59
N ILE A 387 -5.87 3.77 31.83
CA ILE A 387 -7.15 4.00 32.53
C ILE A 387 -6.97 4.03 34.06
N GLU A 388 -7.57 5.02 34.74
CA GLU A 388 -7.57 5.11 36.20
C GLU A 388 -8.32 3.93 36.87
N THR A 389 -7.86 3.52 38.07
CA THR A 389 -8.38 2.34 38.79
C THR A 389 -9.88 2.41 39.11
N SER A 390 -10.48 3.60 39.13
CA SER A 390 -11.91 3.78 39.43
C SER A 390 -12.83 3.48 38.24
N GLU A 391 -12.38 3.74 37.01
CA GLU A 391 -13.10 3.40 35.77
C GLU A 391 -12.99 1.90 35.46
N ALA A 392 -11.89 1.27 35.86
CA ALA A 392 -11.66 -0.17 35.68
C ALA A 392 -12.76 -1.04 36.31
N ALA A 393 -13.26 -0.71 37.49
CA ALA A 393 -14.32 -1.47 38.16
C ALA A 393 -15.67 -1.37 37.43
N GLN A 394 -15.97 -0.21 36.83
CA GLN A 394 -17.19 -0.02 36.04
C GLN A 394 -17.11 -0.78 34.70
N ILE A 395 -15.94 -0.76 34.06
CA ILE A 395 -15.65 -1.56 32.86
C ILE A 395 -15.79 -3.06 33.17
N GLU A 396 -15.22 -3.55 34.28
CA GLU A 396 -15.31 -4.95 34.70
C GLU A 396 -16.77 -5.42 34.91
N ALA A 397 -17.62 -4.56 35.48
CA ALA A 397 -19.04 -4.85 35.63
C ALA A 397 -19.77 -4.96 34.28
N GLN A 398 -19.47 -4.06 33.33
CA GLN A 398 -20.03 -4.11 31.98
C GLN A 398 -19.55 -5.35 31.21
N VAL A 399 -18.25 -5.65 31.30
CA VAL A 399 -17.62 -6.85 30.71
C VAL A 399 -18.27 -8.12 31.28
N SER A 400 -18.51 -8.19 32.58
CA SER A 400 -19.18 -9.32 33.21
C SER A 400 -20.62 -9.50 32.72
N SER A 401 -21.37 -8.41 32.54
CA SER A 401 -22.73 -8.47 32.00
C SER A 401 -22.78 -8.98 30.57
N VAL A 402 -21.89 -8.48 29.70
CA VAL A 402 -21.78 -8.94 28.31
C VAL A 402 -21.26 -10.39 28.27
N GLY A 403 -20.31 -10.72 29.13
CA GLY A 403 -19.75 -12.06 29.28
C GLY A 403 -20.80 -13.11 29.66
N ALA A 404 -21.75 -12.76 30.54
CA ALA A 404 -22.85 -13.65 30.89
C ALA A 404 -23.79 -13.94 29.69
N ALA A 405 -24.04 -12.96 28.82
CA ALA A 405 -24.78 -13.18 27.59
C ALA A 405 -24.01 -14.11 26.63
N LEU A 406 -22.71 -13.82 26.43
CA LEU A 406 -21.82 -14.64 25.61
C LEU A 406 -21.72 -16.10 26.11
N ALA A 407 -21.58 -16.31 27.43
CA ALA A 407 -21.50 -17.64 28.01
C ALA A 407 -22.70 -18.53 27.64
N ARG A 408 -23.90 -17.93 27.62
CA ARG A 408 -25.16 -18.59 27.29
C ARG A 408 -25.31 -18.87 25.79
N SER A 409 -24.83 -17.96 24.94
CA SER A 409 -25.09 -18.00 23.51
C SER A 409 -23.98 -18.66 22.68
N LEU A 410 -22.74 -18.68 23.19
CA LEU A 410 -21.60 -19.29 22.49
C LEU A 410 -21.74 -20.82 22.41
N SER A 411 -21.67 -21.35 21.18
CA SER A 411 -21.55 -22.79 20.96
C SER A 411 -20.17 -23.31 21.37
N PRO A 412 -20.02 -24.61 21.71
CA PRO A 412 -18.71 -25.17 22.04
C PRO A 412 -17.65 -24.95 20.96
N GLY A 413 -18.01 -25.14 19.68
CA GLY A 413 -17.10 -24.90 18.56
C GLY A 413 -16.67 -23.44 18.42
N ALA A 414 -17.61 -22.50 18.59
CA ALA A 414 -17.29 -21.07 18.58
C ALA A 414 -16.37 -20.67 19.75
N ARG A 415 -16.51 -21.30 20.93
CA ARG A 415 -15.60 -21.06 22.06
C ARG A 415 -14.19 -21.55 21.78
N ASP A 416 -14.05 -22.73 21.17
CA ASP A 416 -12.74 -23.28 20.84
C ASP A 416 -12.04 -22.44 19.75
N GLU A 417 -12.78 -21.99 18.73
CA GLU A 417 -12.27 -21.08 17.70
C GLU A 417 -11.87 -19.72 18.28
N LEU A 418 -12.70 -19.13 19.14
CA LEU A 418 -12.35 -17.89 19.85
C LEU A 418 -11.09 -18.06 20.71
N ARG A 419 -10.92 -19.22 21.36
CA ARG A 419 -9.72 -19.49 22.15
C ARG A 419 -8.47 -19.46 21.28
N GLU A 420 -8.50 -20.11 20.12
CA GLU A 420 -7.38 -20.10 19.18
C GLU A 420 -7.03 -18.67 18.71
N LEU A 421 -8.03 -17.93 18.24
CA LEU A 421 -7.85 -16.57 17.69
C LEU A 421 -7.40 -15.55 18.74
N LEU A 422 -7.82 -15.70 20.00
CA LEU A 422 -7.54 -14.74 21.06
C LEU A 422 -6.32 -15.11 21.93
N THR A 423 -5.71 -16.29 21.73
CA THR A 423 -4.51 -16.71 22.48
C THR A 423 -3.34 -15.71 22.35
N PRO A 424 -3.03 -15.14 21.17
CA PRO A 424 -1.99 -14.11 21.04
C PRO A 424 -2.27 -12.88 21.90
N TYR A 425 -3.51 -12.37 21.89
CA TYR A 425 -3.90 -11.22 22.70
C TYR A 425 -3.89 -11.52 24.20
N ALA A 426 -4.32 -12.73 24.59
CA ALA A 426 -4.33 -13.16 25.98
C ALA A 426 -2.92 -13.30 26.58
N SER A 427 -1.97 -13.78 25.78
CA SER A 427 -0.56 -13.94 26.19
C SER A 427 0.24 -12.63 26.16
N GLY A 428 -0.34 -11.54 25.63
CA GLY A 428 0.31 -10.26 25.47
C GLY A 428 1.38 -10.22 24.38
N THR A 429 1.42 -11.22 23.49
CA THR A 429 2.32 -11.19 22.33
C THR A 429 1.88 -10.15 21.31
N GLU A 430 0.58 -9.87 21.22
CA GLU A 430 -0.01 -8.88 20.32
C GLU A 430 -0.99 -7.99 21.09
N THR A 431 -1.08 -6.71 20.70
CA THR A 431 -2.08 -5.77 21.21
C THR A 431 -3.18 -5.56 20.17
N PRO A 432 -4.47 -5.75 20.50
CA PRO A 432 -5.54 -5.58 19.52
C PRO A 432 -5.70 -4.10 19.15
N ASP A 433 -5.57 -3.77 17.86
CA ASP A 433 -5.81 -2.43 17.34
C ASP A 433 -7.24 -2.29 16.80
N ILE A 434 -8.20 -2.07 17.69
CA ILE A 434 -9.61 -1.89 17.32
C ILE A 434 -9.81 -0.61 16.50
N GLY A 435 -9.04 0.45 16.79
CA GLY A 435 -9.11 1.71 16.06
C GLY A 435 -8.68 1.52 14.60
N GLY A 436 -7.53 0.88 14.39
CA GLY A 436 -7.02 0.47 13.08
C GLY A 436 -8.02 -0.42 12.34
N TRP A 437 -8.57 -1.44 13.01
CA TRP A 437 -9.59 -2.32 12.41
C TRP A 437 -10.82 -1.55 11.93
N VAL A 438 -11.39 -0.66 12.76
CA VAL A 438 -12.57 0.16 12.38
C VAL A 438 -12.23 1.09 11.21
N ALA A 439 -11.06 1.73 11.23
CA ALA A 439 -10.57 2.58 10.15
C ALA A 439 -10.43 1.79 8.84
N HIS A 440 -9.85 0.59 8.90
CA HIS A 440 -9.71 -0.30 7.75
C HIS A 440 -11.07 -0.70 7.17
N LYS A 441 -12.05 -1.07 8.01
CA LYS A 441 -13.42 -1.37 7.55
C LYS A 441 -14.07 -0.16 6.90
N ALA A 442 -13.82 1.06 7.37
CA ALA A 442 -14.30 2.27 6.71
C ALA A 442 -13.67 2.47 5.32
N LEU A 443 -12.38 2.18 5.16
CA LEU A 443 -11.69 2.23 3.87
C LEU A 443 -12.20 1.17 2.89
N ALA A 444 -12.36 -0.07 3.35
CA ALA A 444 -12.87 -1.20 2.55
C ALA A 444 -14.28 -0.92 1.99
N ARG A 445 -15.13 -0.20 2.74
CA ARG A 445 -16.45 0.26 2.24
C ARG A 445 -16.31 1.19 1.04
N ASN A 446 -15.30 2.07 1.03
CA ASN A 446 -15.03 2.98 -0.08
C ASN A 446 -14.50 2.21 -1.31
N HIS A 447 -13.69 1.17 -1.10
CA HIS A 447 -13.22 0.27 -2.16
C HIS A 447 -14.37 -0.48 -2.83
N ALA A 448 -15.24 -1.09 -2.03
CA ALA A 448 -16.43 -1.76 -2.53
C ALA A 448 -17.33 -0.80 -3.31
N ALA A 449 -17.46 0.44 -2.84
CA ALA A 449 -18.27 1.45 -3.48
C ALA A 449 -17.71 1.94 -4.80
N LEU A 450 -16.40 2.19 -4.87
CA LEU A 450 -15.71 2.49 -6.12
C LEU A 450 -15.85 1.33 -7.11
N THR A 451 -15.63 0.11 -6.63
CA THR A 451 -15.74 -1.09 -7.48
C THR A 451 -17.15 -1.22 -8.02
N CYS A 452 -18.20 -1.03 -7.22
CA CYS A 452 -19.58 -1.14 -7.69
C CYS A 452 -20.00 0.01 -8.61
N CYS A 453 -19.69 1.27 -8.26
CA CYS A 453 -20.09 2.42 -9.07
C CYS A 453 -19.30 2.52 -10.37
N GLY A 454 -18.06 2.03 -10.33
CA GLY A 454 -17.18 1.87 -11.45
C GLY A 454 -16.70 3.18 -12.07
N ASP A 455 -16.77 4.32 -11.38
CA ASP A 455 -16.37 5.63 -11.90
C ASP A 455 -15.54 6.38 -10.83
N VAL A 456 -14.22 6.46 -11.06
CA VAL A 456 -13.27 6.96 -10.06
C VAL A 456 -13.47 8.45 -9.79
N ALA A 457 -13.65 9.26 -10.84
CA ALA A 457 -13.87 10.70 -10.69
C ALA A 457 -15.16 10.99 -9.88
N LEU A 458 -16.22 10.23 -10.15
CA LEU A 458 -17.47 10.32 -9.39
C LEU A 458 -17.26 9.92 -7.92
N ALA A 459 -16.60 8.78 -7.66
CA ALA A 459 -16.32 8.32 -6.30
C ALA A 459 -15.54 9.36 -5.49
N MET A 460 -14.50 9.96 -6.09
CA MET A 460 -13.73 11.04 -5.46
C MET A 460 -14.60 12.27 -5.17
N SER A 461 -15.44 12.68 -6.12
CA SER A 461 -16.38 13.80 -5.93
C SER A 461 -17.33 13.55 -4.75
N LEU A 462 -17.88 12.34 -4.65
CA LEU A 462 -18.83 11.98 -3.59
C LEU A 462 -18.16 11.91 -2.22
N LEU A 463 -16.92 11.39 -2.12
CA LEU A 463 -16.16 11.42 -0.87
C LEU A 463 -15.77 12.85 -0.44
N LYS A 464 -15.43 13.73 -1.39
CA LYS A 464 -15.15 15.15 -1.08
C LYS A 464 -16.37 15.86 -0.49
N GLN A 465 -17.58 15.48 -0.93
CA GLN A 465 -18.86 16.03 -0.49
C GLN A 465 -19.42 15.33 0.77
N ASP A 466 -18.80 14.24 1.23
CA ASP A 466 -19.30 13.46 2.35
C ASP A 466 -19.03 14.18 3.69
N ASP A 467 -20.06 14.85 4.19
CA ASP A 467 -20.10 15.53 5.48
C ASP A 467 -20.50 14.59 6.64
N SER A 468 -20.39 13.26 6.48
CA SER A 468 -20.97 12.27 7.41
C SER A 468 -20.52 12.34 8.87
N GLY A 469 -19.54 13.17 9.26
CA GLY A 469 -19.30 13.60 10.64
C GLY A 469 -18.80 12.51 11.62
N GLN A 470 -18.84 11.24 11.22
CA GLN A 470 -18.50 10.06 12.02
C GLN A 470 -17.57 9.14 11.21
N LEU A 471 -16.56 9.73 10.60
CA LEU A 471 -15.56 8.96 9.86
C LEU A 471 -14.37 8.69 10.78
N PRO A 472 -13.95 7.43 10.97
CA PRO A 472 -12.77 7.09 11.78
C PRO A 472 -11.47 7.74 11.28
N LEU A 473 -11.45 8.10 9.99
CA LEU A 473 -10.34 8.71 9.29
C LEU A 473 -10.74 10.06 8.69
N GLY A 474 -9.77 10.99 8.65
CA GLY A 474 -9.96 12.29 7.99
C GLY A 474 -10.26 12.13 6.50
N ARG A 475 -10.99 13.10 5.92
CA ARG A 475 -11.36 13.06 4.48
C ARG A 475 -10.14 12.96 3.56
N GLY A 476 -9.05 13.64 3.91
CA GLY A 476 -7.79 13.58 3.16
C GLY A 476 -7.22 12.16 3.10
N ASP A 477 -7.25 11.44 4.22
CA ASP A 477 -6.73 10.06 4.31
C ASP A 477 -7.56 9.09 3.49
N GLN A 478 -8.88 9.23 3.54
CA GLN A 478 -9.78 8.41 2.73
C GLN A 478 -9.57 8.63 1.23
N LEU A 479 -9.38 9.88 0.81
CA LEU A 479 -9.10 10.20 -0.58
C LEU A 479 -7.74 9.63 -1.01
N ARG A 480 -6.69 9.78 -0.19
CA ARG A 480 -5.37 9.20 -0.46
C ARG A 480 -5.45 7.68 -0.63
N HIS A 481 -6.19 7.01 0.25
CA HIS A 481 -6.35 5.56 0.19
C HIS A 481 -7.20 5.11 -1.01
N LEU A 482 -8.26 5.86 -1.36
CA LEU A 482 -9.05 5.58 -2.56
C LEU A 482 -8.20 5.70 -3.83
N VAL A 483 -7.35 6.72 -3.90
CA VAL A 483 -6.44 6.95 -5.02
C VAL A 483 -5.42 5.81 -5.16
N SER A 484 -4.81 5.40 -4.04
CA SER A 484 -3.88 4.25 -4.02
C SER A 484 -4.57 2.95 -4.47
N PHE A 485 -5.78 2.70 -3.99
CA PHE A 485 -6.57 1.54 -4.41
C PHE A 485 -6.94 1.59 -5.89
N ALA A 486 -7.34 2.74 -6.42
CA ALA A 486 -7.76 2.85 -7.83
C ALA A 486 -6.67 2.44 -8.84
N VAL A 487 -5.39 2.61 -8.48
CA VAL A 487 -4.22 2.21 -9.30
C VAL A 487 -3.66 0.82 -8.94
N SER A 488 -4.27 0.09 -8.01
CA SER A 488 -3.78 -1.22 -7.57
C SER A 488 -4.27 -2.36 -8.48
N GLU A 489 -3.51 -3.46 -8.53
CA GLU A 489 -3.92 -4.71 -9.20
C GLU A 489 -5.21 -5.25 -8.58
N GLU A 490 -5.35 -5.05 -7.27
CA GLU A 490 -6.50 -5.47 -6.48
C GLU A 490 -7.80 -4.87 -7.01
N HIS A 491 -7.82 -3.55 -7.23
CA HIS A 491 -8.96 -2.88 -7.82
C HIS A 491 -9.22 -3.34 -9.25
N GLN A 492 -8.18 -3.54 -10.07
CA GLN A 492 -8.35 -3.99 -11.45
C GLN A 492 -8.97 -5.40 -11.51
N ASN A 493 -8.49 -6.32 -10.68
CA ASN A 493 -9.03 -7.68 -10.60
C ASN A 493 -10.49 -7.70 -10.11
N LEU A 494 -10.81 -6.88 -9.10
CA LEU A 494 -12.17 -6.71 -8.61
C LEU A 494 -13.10 -6.14 -9.68
N ARG A 495 -12.65 -5.06 -10.33
CA ARG A 495 -13.41 -4.38 -11.38
C ARG A 495 -13.65 -5.27 -12.58
N ALA A 496 -12.65 -6.02 -13.04
CA ALA A 496 -12.79 -6.98 -14.13
C ALA A 496 -13.82 -8.06 -13.79
N GLY A 497 -13.83 -8.53 -12.55
CA GLY A 497 -14.82 -9.50 -12.06
C GLY A 497 -16.25 -8.94 -11.99
N VAL A 498 -16.43 -7.67 -11.65
CA VAL A 498 -17.75 -7.04 -11.48
C VAL A 498 -18.32 -6.47 -12.80
N HIS A 499 -17.51 -5.74 -13.56
CA HIS A 499 -17.96 -4.96 -14.73
C HIS A 499 -17.65 -5.61 -16.09
N GLY A 500 -16.80 -6.65 -16.12
CA GLY A 500 -16.18 -7.12 -17.36
C GLY A 500 -15.21 -6.10 -17.97
N ALA A 501 -14.51 -6.47 -19.04
CA ALA A 501 -13.56 -5.59 -19.71
C ALA A 501 -14.25 -4.49 -20.56
N LEU A 502 -13.67 -3.28 -20.59
CA LEU A 502 -13.99 -2.28 -21.62
C LEU A 502 -13.57 -2.83 -22.97
N ALA A 503 -14.48 -2.82 -23.94
CA ALA A 503 -14.09 -2.98 -25.33
C ALA A 503 -13.25 -1.76 -25.76
N PRO A 504 -12.09 -1.95 -26.43
CA PRO A 504 -11.38 -0.85 -27.04
C PRO A 504 -12.30 -0.19 -28.08
N GLY A 505 -12.54 1.11 -27.95
CA GLY A 505 -13.32 1.87 -28.92
C GLY A 505 -14.82 2.05 -28.65
N GLY A 506 -15.25 2.12 -27.39
CA GLY A 506 -16.46 2.88 -27.01
C GLY A 506 -17.75 2.58 -27.80
N ALA A 507 -17.98 1.33 -28.19
CA ALA A 507 -19.27 0.89 -28.69
C ALA A 507 -19.96 0.03 -27.62
N PRO A 508 -21.21 0.31 -27.24
CA PRO A 508 -21.96 -0.59 -26.38
C PRO A 508 -22.11 -1.91 -27.14
N SER A 509 -21.57 -3.00 -26.58
CA SER A 509 -21.97 -4.34 -26.98
C SER A 509 -23.46 -4.46 -26.67
N ALA A 510 -24.28 -4.35 -27.72
CA ALA A 510 -25.69 -4.67 -27.65
C ALA A 510 -25.83 -6.19 -27.64
N ALA A 511 -26.11 -6.74 -26.46
CA ALA A 511 -26.79 -8.02 -26.30
C ALA A 511 -27.61 -8.01 -25.01
#